data_AF-A0A6M1ZJZ6-F1
#
_entry.id   AF-A0A6M1ZJZ6-F1
#
_cell.length_a   1.000
_cell.length_b   1.000
_cell.length_c   1.000
_cell.angle_alpha   90.00
_cell.angle_beta   90.00
_cell.angle_gamma   90.00
#
_symmetry.space_group_name_H-M   'P 1'
#
loop_
_entity.id
_entity.type
_entity.pdbx_description
1 polymer ?
#
loop_
_entity_poly.entity_id
_entity_poly.type
_entity_poly.pdbx_seq_one_letter_code
_entity_poly.pdbx_strand_id
1 'polypeptide(L)'
;EPLLPYPAERGIVQYLTAETHSLGSRLTVIAARKDHLQNHLDKHGLAPDCVTTVPLALAALTKIFPKNNDPLLIMHIGEVEGSCVLVQEGKLLAARSFELEKNEIHKAVLAIASAHKSKKRDSILLLTEEKKLAEFVEEATGKTVLLPENTISQANISKFALALGTALASTSDDLPNFRLQDLPSPRLWKRVRKPLFTYFVCIAALFGSLFGLEQILLRNHERTLYHRYHALAKLVGEDGPPPKTHEQLYLALKRLEEKVGSRPDTFPLLPGVPKVNDLLAWFSALPQIVDENGETNIIIEKLNYTMVKKPDLSQKKEHYLVRVDLEFSANNPSLARGFHDALLAPNPMVSPKKEVTWGSSNQLYKTSFFLKDKTQYTGI
;
A
#
# COMPACT_ATOMS: atom_id res chain seq x y z
N GLU A 1 45.52 22.13 35.96
CA GLU A 1 44.85 22.63 37.18
C GLU A 1 45.43 24.00 37.50
N PRO A 2 44.64 25.08 37.71
CA PRO A 2 43.29 25.08 38.26
C PRO A 2 42.32 25.93 37.42
N LEU A 3 41.70 25.36 36.38
CA LEU A 3 40.55 26.02 35.74
C LEU A 3 39.30 25.97 36.63
N LEU A 4 39.31 25.08 37.64
CA LEU A 4 38.19 24.85 38.53
C LEU A 4 38.53 25.31 39.94
N PRO A 5 37.60 25.99 40.63
CA PRO A 5 37.74 26.33 42.05
C PRO A 5 37.42 25.14 42.98
N TYR A 6 37.25 23.93 42.43
CA TYR A 6 36.91 22.71 43.15
C TYR A 6 37.61 21.50 42.51
N PRO A 7 37.72 20.34 43.21
CA PRO A 7 38.31 19.13 42.67
C PRO A 7 37.64 18.70 41.35
N ALA A 8 38.43 18.25 40.38
CA ALA A 8 37.94 17.88 39.04
C ALA A 8 36.83 16.81 39.08
N GLU A 9 36.90 15.89 40.04
CA GLU A 9 35.92 14.81 40.25
C GLU A 9 34.50 15.35 40.55
N ARG A 10 34.41 16.50 41.22
CA ARG A 10 33.16 17.17 41.60
C ARG A 10 32.65 18.12 40.51
N GLY A 11 33.42 18.32 39.45
CA GLY A 11 33.09 19.18 38.33
C GLY A 11 32.51 18.42 37.14
N ILE A 12 31.60 19.07 36.44
CA ILE A 12 31.29 18.80 35.03
C ILE A 12 31.90 19.94 34.25
N VAL A 13 32.84 19.63 33.37
CA VAL A 13 33.49 20.62 32.51
C VAL A 13 33.11 20.34 31.08
N GLN A 14 32.67 21.37 30.41
CA GLN A 14 32.37 21.37 28.99
C GLN A 14 33.09 22.54 28.32
N TYR A 15 33.35 22.43 27.02
CA TYR A 15 34.03 23.49 26.28
C TYR A 15 33.38 23.75 24.93
N LEU A 16 33.58 24.97 24.44
CA LEU A 16 33.20 25.43 23.12
C LEU A 16 34.42 25.99 22.40
N THR A 17 34.58 25.65 21.12
CA THR A 17 35.64 26.24 20.29
C THR A 17 35.17 27.58 19.73
N ALA A 18 35.56 28.68 20.39
CA ALA A 18 35.20 30.03 19.99
C ALA A 18 35.87 30.39 18.65
N GLU A 19 37.20 30.27 18.58
CA GLU A 19 38.01 30.60 17.40
C GLU A 19 39.12 29.56 17.20
N THR A 20 39.46 29.29 15.95
CA THR A 20 40.57 28.41 15.58
C THR A 20 41.55 29.20 14.74
N HIS A 21 42.81 29.27 15.17
CA HIS A 21 43.90 29.94 14.48
C HIS A 21 45.01 28.94 14.17
N SER A 22 45.95 29.30 13.29
CA SER A 22 47.10 28.43 12.96
C SER A 22 47.99 28.12 14.16
N LEU A 23 48.01 29.01 15.17
CA LEU A 23 48.80 28.86 16.39
C LEU A 23 48.05 28.16 17.54
N GLY A 24 46.75 27.84 17.37
CA GLY A 24 45.94 27.19 18.38
C GLY A 24 44.49 27.65 18.39
N SER A 25 43.71 27.10 19.32
CA SER A 25 42.27 27.39 19.44
C SER A 25 41.95 28.14 20.72
N ARG A 26 41.04 29.11 20.64
CA ARG A 26 40.44 29.77 21.80
C ARG A 26 39.22 28.98 22.23
N LEU A 27 39.26 28.47 23.47
CA LEU A 27 38.17 27.70 24.06
C LEU A 27 37.42 28.52 25.09
N THR A 28 36.09 28.44 25.05
CA THR A 28 35.22 28.89 26.15
C THR A 28 34.92 27.68 27.00
N VAL A 29 35.46 27.66 28.22
CA VAL A 29 35.26 26.56 29.17
C VAL A 29 34.14 26.94 30.13
N ILE A 30 33.20 26.03 30.31
CA ILE A 30 32.07 26.20 31.22
C ILE A 30 32.09 25.02 32.18
N ALA A 31 32.03 25.32 33.47
CA ALA A 31 32.09 24.30 34.50
C ALA A 31 30.98 24.49 35.53
N ALA A 32 30.39 23.38 35.95
CA ALA A 32 29.39 23.34 37.01
C ALA A 32 29.74 22.25 38.02
N ARG A 33 29.38 22.44 39.30
CA ARG A 33 29.53 21.37 40.28
C ARG A 33 28.43 20.32 40.10
N LYS A 34 28.81 19.03 40.14
CA LYS A 34 27.90 17.89 39.99
C LYS A 34 26.78 17.89 41.02
N ASP A 35 27.10 18.18 42.28
CA ASP A 35 26.14 18.20 43.38
C ASP A 35 25.11 19.33 43.23
N HIS A 36 25.53 20.52 42.82
CA HIS A 36 24.62 21.64 42.55
C HIS A 36 23.66 21.32 41.41
N LEU A 37 24.18 20.72 40.32
CA LEU A 37 23.33 20.30 39.21
C LEU A 37 22.34 19.21 39.65
N GLN A 38 22.80 18.18 40.35
CA GLN A 38 21.94 17.09 40.81
C GLN A 38 20.84 17.61 41.76
N ASN A 39 21.19 18.45 42.74
CA ASN A 39 20.24 19.08 43.64
C ASN A 39 19.19 19.91 42.88
N HIS A 40 19.59 20.63 41.82
CA HIS A 40 18.67 21.38 40.98
C HIS A 40 17.70 20.45 40.23
N LEU A 41 18.19 19.36 39.63
CA LEU A 41 17.37 18.39 38.92
C LEU A 41 16.36 17.69 39.86
N ASP A 42 16.83 17.28 41.03
CA ASP A 42 16.02 16.60 42.04
C ASP A 42 14.93 17.51 42.62
N LYS A 43 15.26 18.78 42.89
CA LYS A 43 14.30 19.79 43.38
C LYS A 43 13.09 19.94 42.45
N HIS A 44 13.30 19.83 41.13
CA HIS A 44 12.25 19.98 40.14
C HIS A 44 11.62 18.64 39.71
N GLY A 45 12.15 17.49 40.16
CA GLY A 45 11.69 16.17 39.73
C GLY A 45 11.82 15.95 38.22
N LEU A 46 12.73 16.69 37.57
CA LEU A 46 12.91 16.66 36.13
C LEU A 46 14.04 15.70 35.76
N ALA A 47 13.81 14.92 34.70
CA ALA A 47 14.86 14.13 34.04
C ALA A 47 15.05 14.70 32.63
N PRO A 48 15.73 15.86 32.48
CA PRO A 48 15.85 16.55 31.22
C PRO A 48 16.75 15.77 30.25
N ASP A 49 16.48 15.94 28.96
CA ASP A 49 17.32 15.34 27.91
C ASP A 49 18.57 16.16 27.62
N CYS A 50 18.48 17.47 27.82
CA CYS A 50 19.58 18.40 27.73
C CYS A 50 19.60 19.28 28.98
N VAL A 51 20.79 19.46 29.55
CA VAL A 51 21.04 20.46 30.59
C VAL A 51 21.99 21.48 29.97
N THR A 52 21.60 22.75 29.99
CA THR A 52 22.42 23.86 29.51
C THR A 52 22.52 24.94 30.58
N THR A 53 23.32 25.97 30.30
CA THR A 53 23.47 27.13 31.18
C THR A 53 22.77 28.34 30.57
N VAL A 54 22.41 29.31 31.41
CA VAL A 54 21.81 30.58 30.95
C VAL A 54 22.65 31.24 29.85
N PRO A 55 23.99 31.35 29.96
CA PRO A 55 24.79 31.94 28.91
C PRO A 55 24.76 31.19 27.58
N LEU A 56 24.74 29.86 27.62
CA LEU A 56 24.64 29.02 26.42
C LEU A 56 23.26 29.12 25.77
N ALA A 57 22.20 29.18 26.57
CA ALA A 57 20.85 29.39 26.07
C ALA A 57 20.74 30.75 25.34
N LEU A 58 21.31 31.81 25.92
CA LEU A 58 21.34 33.12 25.27
C LEU A 58 22.21 33.13 24.00
N ALA A 59 23.32 32.40 23.98
CA ALA A 59 24.12 32.21 22.77
C ALA A 59 23.35 31.46 21.68
N ALA A 60 22.66 30.37 22.03
CA ALA A 60 21.78 29.63 21.12
C ALA A 60 20.66 30.49 20.54
N LEU A 61 20.08 31.38 21.36
CA LEU A 61 19.02 32.29 20.94
C LEU A 61 19.45 33.15 19.75
N THR A 62 20.74 33.49 19.63
CA THR A 62 21.21 34.33 18.50
C THR A 62 20.99 33.73 17.13
N LYS A 63 20.76 32.42 17.03
CA LYS A 63 20.42 31.75 15.77
C LYS A 63 19.10 32.22 15.15
N ILE A 64 18.20 32.83 15.95
CA ILE A 64 16.95 33.40 15.43
C ILE A 64 17.13 34.80 14.85
N PHE A 65 18.22 35.48 15.19
CA PHE A 65 18.53 36.80 14.64
C PHE A 65 19.29 36.64 13.32
N PRO A 66 19.19 37.62 12.41
CA PRO A 66 19.97 37.62 11.18
C PRO A 66 21.45 37.43 11.49
N LYS A 67 22.14 36.62 10.68
CA LYS A 67 23.57 36.37 10.85
C LYS A 67 24.31 37.71 10.78
N ASN A 68 24.86 38.11 11.92
CA ASN A 68 25.79 39.23 12.02
C ASN A 68 27.15 38.66 12.41
N ASN A 69 28.17 39.05 11.65
CA ASN A 69 29.56 38.65 11.94
C ASN A 69 30.12 39.46 13.12
N ASP A 70 29.50 40.59 13.46
CA ASP A 70 29.92 41.40 14.59
C ASP A 70 29.52 40.75 15.92
N PRO A 71 30.40 40.81 16.94
CA PRO A 71 30.09 40.28 18.26
C PRO A 71 28.97 41.08 18.93
N LEU A 72 27.91 40.39 19.32
CA LEU A 72 26.72 40.94 19.96
C LEU A 72 26.82 40.82 21.48
N LEU A 73 26.65 41.93 22.18
CA LEU A 73 26.47 41.93 23.63
C LEU A 73 24.98 41.77 23.94
N ILE A 74 24.62 40.69 24.65
CA ILE A 74 23.24 40.40 25.03
C ILE A 74 23.15 40.51 26.55
N MET A 75 22.14 41.23 27.03
CA MET A 75 21.84 41.31 28.44
C MET A 75 20.44 40.77 28.68
N HIS A 76 20.33 39.79 29.56
CA HIS A 76 19.08 39.24 30.05
C HIS A 76 18.91 39.64 31.51
N ILE A 77 17.81 40.30 31.84
CA ILE A 77 17.48 40.73 33.20
C ILE A 77 16.40 39.79 33.73
N GLY A 78 16.75 38.92 34.69
CA GLY A 78 15.78 38.10 35.40
C GLY A 78 15.18 38.82 36.60
N GLU A 79 14.44 38.09 37.44
CA GLU A 79 13.82 38.64 38.65
C GLU A 79 14.83 38.90 39.78
N VAL A 80 15.86 38.05 39.90
CA VAL A 80 16.84 38.08 41.01
C VAL A 80 18.24 38.45 40.52
N GLU A 81 18.63 37.91 39.37
CA GLU A 81 19.95 38.14 38.78
C GLU A 81 19.85 38.51 37.31
N GLY A 82 20.80 39.31 36.85
CA GLY A 82 21.03 39.57 35.44
C GLY A 82 22.17 38.72 34.90
N SER A 83 22.13 38.45 33.61
CA SER A 83 23.20 37.77 32.87
C SER A 83 23.56 38.60 31.65
N CYS A 84 24.83 38.91 31.50
CA CYS A 84 25.36 39.55 30.32
C CYS A 84 26.29 38.57 29.61
N VAL A 85 26.10 38.44 28.30
CA VAL A 85 26.86 37.52 27.46
C VAL A 85 27.32 38.20 26.20
N LEU A 86 28.49 37.81 25.75
CA LEU A 86 29.04 38.23 24.47
C LEU A 86 29.04 37.04 23.53
N VAL A 87 28.37 37.19 22.40
CA VAL A 87 28.14 36.13 21.43
C VAL A 87 28.58 36.58 20.05
N GLN A 88 29.26 35.72 19.31
CA GLN A 88 29.63 35.97 17.91
C GLN A 88 29.33 34.71 17.10
N GLU A 89 28.56 34.84 16.02
CA GLU A 89 28.17 33.71 15.16
C GLU A 89 27.57 32.51 15.94
N GLY A 90 26.77 32.78 16.97
CA GLY A 90 26.18 31.74 17.83
C GLY A 90 27.13 31.14 18.87
N LYS A 91 28.39 31.57 18.91
CA LYS A 91 29.40 31.09 19.87
C LYS A 91 29.52 32.04 21.06
N LEU A 92 29.52 31.48 22.26
CA LEU A 92 29.73 32.23 23.49
C LEU A 92 31.21 32.60 23.66
N LEU A 93 31.52 33.89 23.72
CA LEU A 93 32.88 34.42 23.90
C LEU A 93 33.18 34.78 25.36
N ALA A 94 32.21 35.36 26.06
CA ALA A 94 32.33 35.75 27.45
C ALA A 94 30.94 35.81 28.10
N ALA A 95 30.86 35.59 29.41
CA ALA A 95 29.64 35.66 30.18
C ALA A 95 29.93 36.17 31.59
N ARG A 96 28.97 36.91 32.17
CA ARG A 96 29.00 37.33 33.56
C ARG A 96 27.57 37.49 34.09
N SER A 97 27.31 36.87 35.23
CA SER A 97 26.10 37.14 36.02
C SER A 97 26.35 38.31 37.00
N PHE A 98 25.30 39.03 37.35
CA PHE A 98 25.36 40.18 38.25
C PHE A 98 24.04 40.34 39.01
N GLU A 99 24.11 40.96 40.19
CA GLU A 99 22.93 41.38 40.96
C GLU A 99 22.34 42.66 40.35
N LEU A 100 21.03 42.86 40.50
CA LEU A 100 20.28 43.95 39.86
C LEU A 100 20.49 45.32 40.52
N GLU A 101 21.75 45.72 40.67
CA GLU A 101 22.16 47.04 41.15
C GLU A 101 22.83 47.86 40.03
N LYS A 102 22.62 49.19 40.00
CA LYS A 102 23.15 50.08 38.93
C LYS A 102 24.66 49.91 38.71
N ASN A 103 25.40 49.86 39.81
CA ASN A 103 26.86 49.75 39.78
C ASN A 103 27.33 48.40 39.25
N GLU A 104 26.59 47.33 39.55
CA GLU A 104 26.94 45.97 39.11
C GLU A 104 26.63 45.76 37.62
N ILE A 105 25.54 46.34 37.10
CA ILE A 105 25.23 46.35 35.66
C ILE A 105 26.36 47.01 34.86
N HIS A 106 26.79 48.21 35.28
CA HIS A 106 27.88 48.92 34.62
C HIS A 106 29.19 48.12 34.66
N LYS A 107 29.57 47.58 35.82
CA LYS A 107 30.75 46.73 35.98
C LYS A 107 30.68 45.47 35.11
N ALA A 108 29.51 44.84 35.00
CA ALA A 108 29.32 43.64 34.19
C ALA A 108 29.55 43.93 32.70
N VAL A 109 28.95 45.01 32.20
CA VAL A 109 29.11 45.45 30.80
C VAL A 109 30.56 45.83 30.50
N LEU A 110 31.21 46.59 31.37
CA LEU A 110 32.63 46.95 31.18
C LEU A 110 33.55 45.72 31.22
N ALA A 111 33.31 44.77 32.12
CA ALA A 111 34.11 43.56 32.20
C ALA A 111 34.01 42.71 30.94
N ILE A 112 32.81 42.57 30.37
CA ILE A 112 32.62 41.82 29.12
C ILE A 112 33.13 42.61 27.90
N ALA A 113 32.94 43.93 27.89
CA ALA A 113 33.46 44.79 26.83
C ALA A 113 35.00 44.74 26.77
N SER A 114 35.67 44.77 27.92
CA SER A 114 37.14 44.68 28.02
C SER A 114 37.69 43.29 27.69
N ALA A 115 36.92 42.22 27.91
CA ALA A 115 37.32 40.84 27.63
C ALA A 115 37.56 40.54 26.12
N HIS A 116 37.13 41.43 25.23
CA HIS A 116 37.35 41.29 23.80
C HIS A 116 37.68 42.65 23.18
N LYS A 117 38.92 42.82 22.71
CA LYS A 117 39.54 44.06 22.21
C LYS A 117 38.94 44.60 20.90
N SER A 118 37.65 44.41 20.63
CA SER A 118 36.98 45.01 19.48
C SER A 118 36.63 46.47 19.79
N LYS A 119 37.14 47.38 18.96
CA LYS A 119 36.99 48.85 19.10
C LYS A 119 35.63 49.39 18.64
N LYS A 120 34.72 48.56 18.13
CA LYS A 120 33.41 48.97 17.61
C LYS A 120 32.29 48.21 18.31
N ARG A 121 31.83 48.69 19.47
CA ARG A 121 30.73 48.06 20.20
C ARG A 121 29.80 49.11 20.77
N ASP A 122 28.95 49.62 19.89
CA ASP A 122 28.04 50.70 20.24
C ASP A 122 26.66 50.17 20.66
N SER A 123 26.32 48.92 20.32
CA SER A 123 25.00 48.35 20.59
C SER A 123 24.97 47.20 21.59
N ILE A 124 23.93 47.18 22.45
CA ILE A 124 23.60 46.12 23.41
C ILE A 124 22.22 45.58 23.06
N LEU A 125 22.07 44.29 22.80
CA LEU A 125 20.75 43.66 22.71
C LEU A 125 20.21 43.42 24.12
N LEU A 126 19.16 44.14 24.51
CA LEU A 126 18.53 43.96 25.82
C LEU A 126 17.29 43.08 25.72
N LEU A 127 17.28 42.00 26.50
CA LEU A 127 16.16 41.07 26.66
C LEU A 127 15.55 41.32 28.05
N THR A 128 14.53 42.17 28.06
CA THR A 128 13.76 42.52 29.27
C THR A 128 12.28 42.76 28.93
N GLU A 129 11.40 42.59 29.90
CA GLU A 129 10.00 43.02 29.79
C GLU A 129 9.83 44.52 30.11
N GLU A 130 10.74 45.13 30.88
CA GLU A 130 10.58 46.50 31.35
C GLU A 130 11.28 47.53 30.46
N LYS A 131 10.52 48.37 29.77
CA LYS A 131 11.08 49.45 28.92
C LYS A 131 11.95 50.44 29.69
N LYS A 132 11.61 50.71 30.96
CA LYS A 132 12.40 51.60 31.83
C LYS A 132 13.82 51.09 32.08
N LEU A 133 14.02 49.77 32.04
CA LEU A 133 15.35 49.17 32.18
C LEU A 133 16.21 49.41 30.94
N ALA A 134 15.62 49.59 29.75
CA ALA A 134 16.38 49.94 28.56
C ALA A 134 17.03 51.32 28.70
N GLU A 135 16.24 52.33 29.06
CA GLU A 135 16.74 53.70 29.32
C GLU A 135 17.81 53.71 30.41
N PHE A 136 17.59 52.93 31.47
CA PHE A 136 18.54 52.79 32.56
C PHE A 136 19.87 52.14 32.12
N VAL A 137 19.83 51.11 31.29
CA VAL A 137 21.03 50.44 30.75
C VAL A 137 21.75 51.37 29.78
N GLU A 138 21.04 52.11 28.93
CA GLU A 138 21.63 53.12 28.05
C GLU A 138 22.33 54.21 28.87
N GLU A 139 21.68 54.75 29.91
CA GLU A 139 22.26 55.75 30.81
C GLU A 139 23.49 55.21 31.55
N ALA A 140 23.39 53.98 32.08
CA ALA A 140 24.47 53.37 32.84
C ALA A 140 25.67 53.01 31.96
N THR A 141 25.48 52.65 30.68
CA THR A 141 26.54 52.13 29.82
C THR A 141 27.05 53.13 28.79
N GLY A 142 26.26 54.18 28.48
CA GLY A 142 26.52 55.10 27.38
C GLY A 142 26.44 54.47 25.99
N LYS A 143 25.80 53.30 25.87
CA LYS A 143 25.68 52.52 24.63
C LYS A 143 24.23 52.47 24.16
N THR A 144 24.01 52.31 22.86
CA THR A 144 22.67 52.16 22.29
C THR A 144 22.11 50.79 22.64
N VAL A 145 20.88 50.74 23.13
CA VAL A 145 20.20 49.48 23.42
C VAL A 145 19.30 49.15 22.24
N LEU A 146 19.56 47.99 21.63
CA LEU A 146 18.68 47.40 20.63
C LEU A 146 17.64 46.54 21.34
N LEU A 147 16.38 46.73 20.96
CA LEU A 147 15.29 45.82 21.31
C LEU A 147 15.03 44.90 20.11
N PRO A 148 14.68 43.62 20.31
CA PRO A 148 14.50 42.68 19.21
C PRO A 148 13.31 43.07 18.33
N GLU A 149 13.51 43.48 17.06
CA GLU A 149 12.46 43.92 16.11
C GLU A 149 11.81 42.79 15.28
N ASN A 150 11.95 41.52 15.70
CA ASN A 150 11.50 40.39 14.88
C ASN A 150 9.95 40.26 14.77
N THR A 151 9.52 39.57 13.71
CA THR A 151 8.12 39.24 13.33
C THR A 151 7.29 38.51 14.40
N ILE A 152 7.95 37.94 15.40
CA ILE A 152 7.31 37.36 16.59
C ILE A 152 7.26 38.47 17.64
N SER A 153 6.05 38.85 18.08
CA SER A 153 5.80 39.92 19.06
C SER A 153 6.95 40.07 20.08
N GLN A 154 7.64 41.22 20.06
CA GLN A 154 8.89 41.47 20.79
C GLN A 154 8.79 41.08 22.28
N ALA A 155 7.62 41.30 22.88
CA ALA A 155 7.32 40.97 24.27
C ALA A 155 7.45 39.47 24.58
N ASN A 156 7.18 38.60 23.60
CA ASN A 156 7.29 37.15 23.79
C ASN A 156 8.75 36.69 23.70
N ILE A 157 9.58 37.32 22.87
CA ILE A 157 10.99 36.93 22.74
C ILE A 157 11.75 37.27 24.02
N SER A 158 11.57 38.47 24.59
CA SER A 158 12.24 38.84 25.84
C SER A 158 11.80 37.94 27.00
N LYS A 159 10.48 37.74 27.15
CA LYS A 159 9.89 36.87 28.19
C LYS A 159 10.36 35.43 28.12
N PHE A 160 10.39 34.85 26.93
CA PHE A 160 10.72 33.44 26.71
C PHE A 160 12.15 33.24 26.20
N ALA A 161 13.04 34.23 26.33
CA ALA A 161 14.40 34.19 25.81
C ALA A 161 15.16 32.94 26.25
N LEU A 162 15.10 32.62 27.55
CA LEU A 162 15.76 31.44 28.10
C LEU A 162 15.09 30.14 27.65
N ALA A 163 13.76 30.08 27.62
CA ALA A 163 13.03 28.89 27.16
C ALA A 163 13.28 28.60 25.66
N LEU A 164 13.29 29.63 24.82
CA LEU A 164 13.61 29.53 23.40
C LEU A 164 15.08 29.17 23.21
N GLY A 165 15.99 29.83 23.94
CA GLY A 165 17.42 29.56 23.89
C GLY A 165 17.76 28.13 24.32
N THR A 166 17.14 27.62 25.39
CA THR A 166 17.30 26.23 25.84
C THR A 166 16.76 25.23 24.83
N ALA A 167 15.60 25.51 24.22
CA ALA A 167 15.05 24.67 23.16
C ALA A 167 16.00 24.62 21.93
N LEU A 168 16.53 25.76 21.49
CA LEU A 168 17.50 25.85 20.40
C LEU A 168 18.86 25.24 20.75
N ALA A 169 19.26 25.28 22.02
CA ALA A 169 20.46 24.60 22.47
C ALA A 169 20.30 23.08 22.39
N SER A 170 19.10 22.56 22.67
CA SER A 170 18.84 21.11 22.61
C SER A 170 18.81 20.52 21.20
N THR A 171 18.62 21.35 20.17
CA THR A 171 18.68 20.94 18.75
C THR A 171 20.05 21.11 18.13
N SER A 172 20.99 21.75 18.84
CA SER A 172 22.32 22.06 18.33
C SER A 172 23.34 21.04 18.83
N ASP A 173 23.90 20.24 17.93
CA ASP A 173 24.98 19.31 18.27
C ASP A 173 26.27 20.02 18.72
N ASP A 174 26.46 21.27 18.28
CA ASP A 174 27.66 22.06 18.59
C ASP A 174 27.67 22.62 20.03
N LEU A 175 26.53 22.63 20.73
CA LEU A 175 26.44 23.25 22.06
C LEU A 175 26.64 22.21 23.15
N PRO A 176 27.34 22.54 24.24
CA PRO A 176 27.68 21.54 25.23
C PRO A 176 26.46 21.18 26.07
N ASN A 177 26.27 19.88 26.27
CA ASN A 177 25.23 19.33 27.12
C ASN A 177 25.84 18.91 28.46
N PHE A 178 25.37 19.51 29.55
CA PHE A 178 25.77 19.21 30.92
C PHE A 178 25.12 17.96 31.49
N ARG A 179 24.29 17.26 30.71
CA ARG A 179 23.75 15.97 31.13
C ARG A 179 24.92 15.03 31.44
N LEU A 180 24.93 14.53 32.68
CA LEU A 180 25.87 13.52 33.15
C LEU A 180 25.80 12.30 32.23
N GLN A 181 26.84 12.06 31.44
CA GLN A 181 26.96 10.86 30.59
C GLN A 181 26.90 9.58 31.45
N ASP A 182 27.20 9.68 32.74
CA ASP A 182 27.23 8.59 33.71
C ASP A 182 25.85 8.17 34.28
N LEU A 183 24.77 8.92 34.00
CA LEU A 183 23.42 8.55 34.42
C LEU A 183 22.64 7.96 33.23
N PRO A 184 22.57 6.63 33.07
CA PRO A 184 21.76 6.03 32.02
C PRO A 184 20.32 6.51 32.20
N SER A 185 19.77 7.15 31.17
CA SER A 185 18.40 7.68 31.20
C SER A 185 17.42 6.56 31.59
N PRO A 186 16.77 6.63 32.77
CA PRO A 186 15.79 5.62 33.17
C PRO A 186 14.54 5.62 32.28
N ARG A 187 14.44 6.55 31.31
CA ARG A 187 13.26 6.74 30.45
C ARG A 187 13.34 6.03 29.09
N LEU A 188 14.48 5.52 28.62
CA LEU A 188 14.51 4.73 27.37
C LEU A 188 13.56 3.52 27.48
N TRP A 189 13.62 2.80 28.59
CA TRP A 189 12.74 1.65 28.82
C TRP A 189 11.28 2.06 29.01
N LYS A 190 11.01 3.17 29.72
CA LYS A 190 9.64 3.68 29.92
C LYS A 190 9.00 4.17 28.61
N ARG A 191 9.78 4.75 27.69
CA ARG A 191 9.31 5.23 26.37
C ARG A 191 9.05 4.06 25.41
N VAL A 192 9.84 2.99 25.49
CA VAL A 192 9.75 1.84 24.58
C VAL A 192 8.79 0.75 25.07
N ARG A 193 8.49 0.68 26.38
CA ARG A 193 7.57 -0.34 26.93
C ARG A 193 6.17 -0.32 26.33
N LYS A 194 5.54 0.86 26.25
CA LYS A 194 4.18 1.01 25.72
C LYS A 194 4.08 0.61 24.24
N PRO A 195 4.94 1.12 23.33
CA PRO A 195 4.89 0.71 21.93
C PRO A 195 5.23 -0.77 21.72
N LEU A 196 6.18 -1.34 22.49
CA LEU A 196 6.46 -2.78 22.44
C LEU A 196 5.24 -3.60 22.86
N PHE A 197 4.58 -3.25 23.95
CA PHE A 197 3.39 -3.96 24.40
C PHE A 197 2.27 -3.92 23.35
N THR A 198 2.00 -2.74 22.77
CA THR A 198 1.01 -2.62 21.69
C THR A 198 1.40 -3.44 20.46
N TYR A 199 2.69 -3.47 20.12
CA TYR A 199 3.20 -4.28 19.01
C TYR A 199 3.00 -5.78 19.26
N PHE A 200 3.31 -6.28 20.47
CA PHE A 200 3.06 -7.67 20.85
C PHE A 200 1.57 -8.03 20.83
N VAL A 201 0.69 -7.14 21.28
CA VAL A 201 -0.76 -7.34 21.21
C VAL A 201 -1.23 -7.44 19.75
N CYS A 202 -0.74 -6.58 18.86
CA CYS A 202 -1.06 -6.65 17.43
C CYS A 202 -0.57 -7.94 16.78
N ILE A 203 0.64 -8.41 17.11
CA ILE A 203 1.16 -9.70 16.64
C ILE A 203 0.27 -10.84 17.12
N ALA A 204 -0.06 -10.88 18.41
CA ALA A 204 -0.92 -11.93 18.97
C ALA A 204 -2.30 -11.96 18.30
N ALA A 205 -2.89 -10.79 18.04
CA ALA A 205 -4.16 -10.68 17.33
C ALA A 205 -4.08 -11.19 15.88
N LEU A 206 -2.99 -10.87 15.17
CA LEU A 206 -2.75 -11.32 13.81
C LEU A 206 -2.52 -12.84 13.73
N PHE A 207 -1.75 -13.41 14.66
CA PHE A 207 -1.59 -14.85 14.77
C PHE A 207 -2.92 -15.55 15.08
N GLY A 208 -3.72 -14.99 15.99
CA GLY A 208 -5.04 -15.52 16.31
C GLY A 208 -6.00 -15.52 15.11
N SER A 209 -5.99 -14.46 14.30
CA SER A 209 -6.85 -14.37 13.12
C SER A 209 -6.42 -15.34 12.02
N LEU A 210 -5.11 -15.48 11.76
CA LEU A 210 -4.58 -16.44 10.80
C LEU A 210 -4.90 -17.89 11.21
N PHE A 211 -4.71 -18.22 12.49
CA PHE A 211 -5.07 -19.55 13.00
C PHE A 211 -6.57 -19.83 12.88
N GLY A 212 -7.42 -18.84 13.16
CA GLY A 212 -8.87 -18.96 12.97
C GLY A 212 -9.26 -19.20 11.50
N LEU A 213 -8.64 -18.48 10.57
CA LEU A 213 -8.85 -18.65 9.13
C LEU A 213 -8.42 -20.05 8.65
N GLU A 214 -7.26 -20.53 9.11
CA GLU A 214 -6.77 -21.87 8.80
C GLU A 214 -7.79 -22.95 9.21
N GLN A 215 -8.33 -22.86 10.43
CA GLN A 215 -9.35 -23.80 10.91
C GLN A 215 -10.65 -23.75 10.08
N ILE A 216 -11.06 -22.56 9.64
CA ILE A 216 -12.24 -22.40 8.76
C ILE A 216 -11.97 -23.04 7.40
N LEU A 217 -10.80 -22.79 6.81
CA LEU A 217 -10.41 -23.34 5.51
C LEU A 217 -10.32 -24.86 5.54
N LEU A 218 -9.70 -25.44 6.58
CA LEU A 218 -9.61 -26.89 6.76
C LEU A 218 -11.01 -27.52 6.88
N ARG A 219 -11.91 -26.94 7.69
CA ARG A 219 -13.30 -27.42 7.82
C ARG A 219 -14.08 -27.34 6.50
N ASN A 220 -13.91 -26.26 5.74
CA ASN A 220 -14.56 -26.12 4.44
C ASN A 220 -14.01 -27.12 3.42
N HIS A 221 -12.71 -27.36 3.42
CA HIS A 221 -12.07 -28.36 2.57
C HIS A 221 -12.57 -29.77 2.88
N GLU A 222 -12.63 -30.14 4.16
CA GLU A 222 -13.20 -31.43 4.59
C GLU A 222 -14.63 -31.61 4.13
N ARG A 223 -15.51 -30.61 4.35
CA ARG A 223 -16.90 -30.66 3.88
C ARG A 223 -16.99 -30.89 2.37
N THR A 224 -16.14 -30.21 1.61
CA THR A 224 -16.10 -30.35 0.15
C THR A 224 -15.70 -31.77 -0.26
N LEU A 225 -14.72 -32.38 0.43
CA LEU A 225 -14.32 -33.76 0.20
C LEU A 225 -15.44 -34.74 0.55
N TYR A 226 -16.13 -34.55 1.67
CA TYR A 226 -17.28 -35.38 2.05
C TYR A 226 -18.41 -35.30 1.02
N HIS A 227 -18.74 -34.10 0.54
CA HIS A 227 -19.76 -33.93 -0.50
C HIS A 227 -19.38 -34.63 -1.81
N ARG A 228 -18.13 -34.51 -2.25
CA ARG A 228 -17.62 -35.23 -3.44
C ARG A 228 -17.69 -36.74 -3.26
N TYR A 229 -17.32 -37.23 -2.07
CA TYR A 229 -17.38 -38.66 -1.75
C TYR A 229 -18.81 -39.18 -1.87
N HIS A 230 -19.77 -38.52 -1.23
CA HIS A 230 -21.18 -38.93 -1.30
C HIS A 230 -21.75 -38.87 -2.72
N ALA A 231 -21.39 -37.85 -3.51
CA ALA A 231 -21.83 -37.75 -4.89
C ALA A 231 -21.31 -38.92 -5.75
N LEU A 232 -20.03 -39.27 -5.62
CA LEU A 232 -19.41 -40.37 -6.36
C LEU A 232 -19.91 -41.74 -5.86
N ALA A 233 -20.04 -41.93 -4.55
CA ALA A 233 -20.55 -43.16 -3.95
C ALA A 233 -21.98 -43.46 -4.46
N LYS A 234 -22.84 -42.43 -4.54
CA LYS A 234 -24.19 -42.54 -5.12
C LYS A 234 -24.18 -42.93 -6.60
N LEU A 235 -23.23 -42.41 -7.39
CA LEU A 235 -23.08 -42.79 -8.81
C LEU A 235 -22.62 -44.25 -8.95
N VAL A 236 -21.75 -44.72 -8.06
CA VAL A 236 -21.25 -46.09 -8.07
C VAL A 236 -22.28 -47.09 -7.53
N GLY A 237 -23.19 -46.64 -6.66
CA GLY A 237 -24.17 -47.48 -5.97
C GLY A 237 -23.64 -48.08 -4.67
N GLU A 238 -22.60 -47.49 -4.07
CA GLU A 238 -22.06 -47.86 -2.77
C GLU A 238 -22.64 -46.95 -1.68
N ASP A 239 -23.64 -47.42 -0.93
CA ASP A 239 -24.19 -46.71 0.23
C ASP A 239 -23.45 -47.12 1.52
N GLY A 240 -22.22 -46.62 1.68
CA GLY A 240 -21.40 -46.82 2.87
C GLY A 240 -21.13 -45.51 3.63
N PRO A 241 -20.97 -45.55 4.98
CA PRO A 241 -20.57 -44.37 5.73
C PRO A 241 -19.18 -43.88 5.27
N PRO A 242 -18.94 -42.57 5.19
CA PRO A 242 -17.65 -42.06 4.77
C PRO A 242 -16.56 -42.38 5.81
N PRO A 243 -15.30 -42.56 5.40
CA PRO A 243 -14.18 -42.76 6.32
C PRO A 243 -14.03 -41.59 7.29
N LYS A 244 -13.64 -41.87 8.54
CA LYS A 244 -13.51 -40.85 9.60
C LYS A 244 -12.19 -40.07 9.54
N THR A 245 -11.16 -40.62 8.89
CA THR A 245 -9.83 -40.02 8.82
C THR A 245 -9.59 -39.39 7.45
N HIS A 246 -8.95 -38.21 7.41
CA HIS A 246 -8.71 -37.45 6.19
C HIS A 246 -7.97 -38.25 5.10
N GLU A 247 -6.91 -38.98 5.48
CA GLU A 247 -6.14 -39.81 4.56
C GLU A 247 -6.96 -40.96 3.97
N GLN A 248 -7.82 -41.57 4.78
CA GLN A 248 -8.70 -42.65 4.34
C GLN A 248 -9.79 -42.13 3.38
N LEU A 249 -10.31 -40.92 3.64
CA LEU A 249 -11.28 -40.25 2.76
C LEU A 249 -10.69 -39.99 1.38
N TYR A 250 -9.44 -39.50 1.32
CA TYR A 250 -8.75 -39.24 0.06
C TYR A 250 -8.50 -40.53 -0.75
N LEU A 251 -8.03 -41.59 -0.07
CA LEU A 251 -7.82 -42.90 -0.69
C LEU A 251 -9.13 -43.50 -1.20
N ALA A 252 -10.22 -43.35 -0.46
CA ALA A 252 -11.53 -43.84 -0.88
C ALA A 252 -12.09 -43.06 -2.08
N LEU A 253 -11.94 -41.73 -2.10
CA LEU A 253 -12.29 -40.90 -3.25
C LEU A 253 -11.55 -41.33 -4.51
N LYS A 254 -10.23 -41.51 -4.44
CA LYS A 254 -9.42 -41.93 -5.58
C LYS A 254 -9.88 -43.26 -6.17
N ARG A 255 -10.24 -44.23 -5.32
CA ARG A 255 -10.78 -45.53 -5.76
C ARG A 255 -12.15 -45.39 -6.44
N LEU A 256 -13.01 -44.53 -5.91
CA LEU A 256 -14.33 -44.28 -6.51
C LEU A 256 -14.20 -43.59 -7.87
N GLU A 257 -13.30 -42.62 -8.00
CA GLU A 257 -13.02 -41.95 -9.28
C GLU A 257 -12.50 -42.95 -10.34
N GLU A 258 -11.58 -43.84 -9.96
CA GLU A 258 -11.08 -44.89 -10.84
C GLU A 258 -12.20 -45.85 -11.30
N LYS A 259 -13.08 -46.26 -10.37
CA LYS A 259 -14.27 -47.07 -10.68
C LYS A 259 -15.23 -46.35 -11.63
N VAL A 260 -15.50 -45.06 -11.42
CA VAL A 260 -16.37 -44.27 -12.32
C VAL A 260 -15.73 -44.13 -13.70
N GLY A 261 -14.44 -43.83 -13.78
CA GLY A 261 -13.70 -43.71 -15.05
C GLY A 261 -13.62 -45.02 -15.84
N SER A 262 -13.69 -46.17 -15.16
CA SER A 262 -13.71 -47.48 -15.82
C SER A 262 -15.05 -47.88 -16.45
N ARG A 263 -16.14 -47.11 -16.22
CA ARG A 263 -17.44 -47.37 -16.86
C ARG A 263 -17.41 -46.92 -18.32
N PRO A 264 -17.78 -47.78 -19.29
CA PRO A 264 -17.80 -47.40 -20.70
C PRO A 264 -18.82 -46.28 -20.90
N ASP A 265 -18.32 -45.14 -21.36
CA ASP A 265 -19.10 -43.92 -21.60
C ASP A 265 -20.27 -44.23 -22.55
N THR A 266 -21.50 -44.15 -22.04
CA THR A 266 -22.72 -44.36 -22.83
C THR A 266 -22.86 -43.18 -23.78
N PHE A 267 -22.29 -43.32 -24.98
CA PHE A 267 -22.39 -42.33 -26.05
C PHE A 267 -23.88 -42.12 -26.40
N PRO A 268 -24.46 -40.92 -26.17
CA PRO A 268 -25.85 -40.68 -26.53
C PRO A 268 -25.97 -40.58 -28.05
N LEU A 269 -26.41 -41.67 -28.68
CA LEU A 269 -26.67 -41.81 -30.12
C LEU A 269 -27.97 -41.09 -30.53
N LEU A 270 -28.05 -39.77 -30.33
CA LEU A 270 -29.19 -38.97 -30.79
C LEU A 270 -28.91 -38.42 -32.20
N PRO A 271 -29.63 -38.87 -33.25
CA PRO A 271 -29.38 -38.44 -34.61
C PRO A 271 -29.83 -36.98 -34.82
N GLY A 272 -28.90 -36.10 -35.17
CA GLY A 272 -29.13 -34.72 -35.60
C GLY A 272 -29.44 -34.59 -37.10
N VAL A 273 -30.16 -35.54 -37.67
CA VAL A 273 -30.57 -35.50 -39.10
C VAL A 273 -31.90 -34.74 -39.25
N PRO A 274 -32.11 -33.96 -40.34
CA PRO A 274 -33.35 -33.23 -40.56
C PRO A 274 -34.56 -34.15 -40.53
N LYS A 275 -35.64 -33.78 -39.84
CA LYS A 275 -36.84 -34.62 -39.77
C LYS A 275 -37.58 -34.57 -41.10
N VAL A 276 -38.45 -35.56 -41.34
CA VAL A 276 -39.36 -35.57 -42.51
C VAL A 276 -40.17 -34.28 -42.57
N ASN A 277 -40.64 -33.77 -41.43
CA ASN A 277 -41.38 -32.51 -41.35
C ASN A 277 -40.54 -31.31 -41.85
N ASP A 278 -39.28 -31.22 -41.41
CA ASP A 278 -38.39 -30.12 -41.80
C ASP A 278 -38.09 -30.17 -43.30
N LEU A 279 -37.97 -31.39 -43.86
CA LEU A 279 -37.77 -31.62 -45.29
C LEU A 279 -39.00 -31.18 -46.11
N LEU A 280 -40.20 -31.55 -45.69
CA LEU A 280 -41.43 -31.17 -46.35
C LEU A 280 -41.69 -29.66 -46.25
N ALA A 281 -41.42 -29.06 -45.09
CA ALA A 281 -41.48 -27.61 -44.92
C ALA A 281 -40.49 -26.90 -45.85
N TRP A 282 -39.27 -27.42 -45.99
CA TRP A 282 -38.30 -26.89 -46.93
C TRP A 282 -38.78 -27.00 -48.38
N PHE A 283 -39.36 -28.13 -48.78
CA PHE A 283 -39.97 -28.28 -50.11
C PHE A 283 -41.09 -27.27 -50.36
N SER A 284 -41.94 -27.02 -49.37
CA SER A 284 -43.01 -26.02 -49.50
C SER A 284 -42.51 -24.58 -49.65
N ALA A 285 -41.27 -24.31 -49.24
CA ALA A 285 -40.64 -23.00 -49.37
C ALA A 285 -39.88 -22.81 -50.70
N LEU A 286 -39.79 -23.84 -51.53
CA LEU A 286 -39.10 -23.75 -52.82
C LEU A 286 -40.03 -23.13 -53.87
N PRO A 287 -39.60 -22.06 -54.57
CA PRO A 287 -40.43 -21.39 -55.58
C PRO A 287 -40.73 -22.30 -56.79
N GLN A 288 -39.98 -23.40 -56.95
CA GLN A 288 -40.23 -24.40 -57.99
C GLN A 288 -41.43 -25.31 -57.66
N ILE A 289 -41.81 -25.42 -56.39
CA ILE A 289 -42.90 -26.28 -55.92
C ILE A 289 -44.19 -25.48 -55.74
N VAL A 290 -44.11 -24.28 -55.14
CA VAL A 290 -45.26 -23.41 -54.88
C VAL A 290 -45.07 -22.08 -55.59
N ASP A 291 -46.06 -21.67 -56.39
CA ASP A 291 -46.05 -20.38 -57.07
C ASP A 291 -46.40 -19.22 -56.12
N GLU A 292 -46.16 -17.97 -56.53
CA GLU A 292 -46.44 -16.76 -55.73
C GLU A 292 -47.93 -16.64 -55.31
N ASN A 293 -48.82 -17.33 -56.03
CA ASN A 293 -50.26 -17.42 -55.76
C ASN A 293 -50.66 -18.59 -54.83
N GLY A 294 -49.71 -19.40 -54.37
CA GLY A 294 -49.96 -20.56 -53.51
C GLY A 294 -50.40 -21.82 -54.25
N GLU A 295 -50.37 -21.83 -55.57
CA GLU A 295 -50.68 -23.02 -56.39
C GLU A 295 -49.47 -23.95 -56.51
N THR A 296 -49.69 -25.26 -56.38
CA THR A 296 -48.62 -26.28 -56.42
C THR A 296 -48.31 -26.69 -57.86
N ASN A 297 -47.10 -26.38 -58.31
CA ASN A 297 -46.62 -26.70 -59.66
C ASN A 297 -45.99 -28.09 -59.79
N ILE A 298 -45.61 -28.69 -58.65
CA ILE A 298 -45.03 -30.03 -58.53
C ILE A 298 -45.87 -30.84 -57.56
N ILE A 299 -46.31 -32.03 -57.99
CA ILE A 299 -47.06 -32.97 -57.16
C ILE A 299 -46.11 -34.10 -56.75
N ILE A 300 -45.86 -34.23 -55.45
CA ILE A 300 -45.06 -35.32 -54.90
C ILE A 300 -45.95 -36.56 -54.79
N GLU A 301 -45.66 -37.58 -55.59
CA GLU A 301 -46.43 -38.84 -55.61
C GLU A 301 -45.91 -39.83 -54.57
N LYS A 302 -44.59 -39.88 -54.37
CA LYS A 302 -43.96 -40.80 -53.42
C LYS A 302 -42.74 -40.17 -52.78
N LEU A 303 -42.66 -40.25 -51.46
CA LEU A 303 -41.50 -39.87 -50.68
C LEU A 303 -41.08 -41.04 -49.79
N ASN A 304 -39.86 -41.53 -49.99
CA ASN A 304 -39.25 -42.58 -49.18
C ASN A 304 -38.09 -41.98 -48.38
N TYR A 305 -38.14 -42.10 -47.06
CA TYR A 305 -37.12 -41.59 -46.15
C TYR A 305 -36.51 -42.76 -45.40
N THR A 306 -35.24 -43.08 -45.66
CA THR A 306 -34.58 -44.28 -45.09
C THR A 306 -33.24 -43.95 -44.46
N MET A 307 -33.00 -44.49 -43.25
CA MET A 307 -31.68 -44.42 -42.59
C MET A 307 -30.81 -45.58 -43.09
N VAL A 308 -29.78 -45.25 -43.87
CA VAL A 308 -28.89 -46.21 -44.53
C VAL A 308 -27.74 -46.63 -43.62
N LYS A 309 -27.20 -45.71 -42.81
CA LYS A 309 -26.18 -46.02 -41.78
C LYS A 309 -26.46 -45.31 -40.48
N LYS A 310 -26.13 -45.99 -39.37
CA LYS A 310 -26.13 -45.46 -38.00
C LYS A 310 -24.79 -45.80 -37.34
N PRO A 311 -24.19 -44.89 -36.55
CA PRO A 311 -23.00 -45.20 -35.76
C PRO A 311 -23.31 -46.31 -34.76
N ASP A 312 -22.36 -47.23 -34.62
CA ASP A 312 -22.39 -48.31 -33.65
C ASP A 312 -21.35 -48.06 -32.53
N LEU A 313 -21.53 -48.70 -31.37
CA LEU A 313 -20.63 -48.56 -30.21
C LEU A 313 -19.18 -48.91 -30.54
N SER A 314 -18.98 -49.80 -31.50
CA SER A 314 -17.68 -50.23 -32.01
C SER A 314 -17.04 -49.24 -33.01
N GLN A 315 -17.84 -48.40 -33.68
CA GLN A 315 -17.41 -47.52 -34.75
C GLN A 315 -17.92 -46.08 -34.55
N LYS A 316 -17.45 -45.44 -33.46
CA LYS A 316 -17.82 -44.08 -33.05
C LYS A 316 -17.54 -42.97 -34.09
N LYS A 317 -16.76 -43.27 -35.14
CA LYS A 317 -16.42 -42.33 -36.23
C LYS A 317 -17.41 -42.35 -37.40
N GLU A 318 -18.36 -43.27 -37.42
CA GLU A 318 -19.35 -43.31 -38.51
C GLU A 318 -20.43 -42.23 -38.33
N HIS A 319 -20.86 -41.65 -39.45
CA HIS A 319 -21.89 -40.63 -39.47
C HIS A 319 -23.27 -41.23 -39.78
N TYR A 320 -24.33 -40.60 -39.25
CA TYR A 320 -25.69 -40.93 -39.68
C TYR A 320 -25.87 -40.61 -41.16
N LEU A 321 -26.37 -41.58 -41.91
CA LEU A 321 -26.65 -41.40 -43.33
C LEU A 321 -28.11 -41.69 -43.61
N VAL A 322 -28.82 -40.66 -44.07
CA VAL A 322 -30.22 -40.77 -44.48
C VAL A 322 -30.32 -40.51 -45.97
N ARG A 323 -31.02 -41.39 -46.68
CA ARG A 323 -31.35 -41.28 -48.09
C ARG A 323 -32.83 -40.95 -48.24
N VAL A 324 -33.12 -39.99 -49.11
CA VAL A 324 -34.47 -39.64 -49.54
C VAL A 324 -34.61 -40.02 -51.00
N ASP A 325 -35.61 -40.83 -51.32
CA ASP A 325 -36.03 -41.10 -52.70
C ASP A 325 -37.38 -40.42 -52.93
N LEU A 326 -37.48 -39.64 -53.98
CA LEU A 326 -38.65 -38.82 -54.30
C LEU A 326 -39.10 -39.14 -55.73
N GLU A 327 -40.39 -39.42 -55.89
CA GLU A 327 -41.07 -39.52 -57.18
C GLU A 327 -42.12 -38.42 -57.25
N PHE A 328 -42.08 -37.60 -58.30
CA PHE A 328 -42.96 -36.46 -58.47
C PHE A 328 -43.30 -36.21 -59.94
N SER A 329 -44.44 -35.58 -60.18
CA SER A 329 -44.87 -35.08 -61.48
C SER A 329 -44.85 -33.55 -61.49
N ALA A 330 -44.52 -32.96 -62.64
CA ALA A 330 -44.43 -31.51 -62.81
C ALA A 330 -45.16 -31.08 -64.08
N ASN A 331 -45.94 -30.00 -63.99
CA ASN A 331 -46.72 -29.47 -65.11
C ASN A 331 -45.83 -29.00 -66.28
N ASN A 332 -44.60 -28.59 -65.98
CA ASN A 332 -43.63 -28.13 -66.96
C ASN A 332 -42.25 -28.79 -66.69
N PRO A 333 -41.60 -29.41 -67.71
CA PRO A 333 -40.26 -29.97 -67.59
C PRO A 333 -39.20 -28.96 -67.11
N SER A 334 -39.40 -27.66 -67.39
CA SER A 334 -38.51 -26.59 -66.92
C SER A 334 -38.50 -26.51 -65.38
N LEU A 335 -39.65 -26.70 -64.74
CA LEU A 335 -39.77 -26.66 -63.28
C LEU A 335 -39.13 -27.89 -62.62
N ALA A 336 -39.25 -29.06 -63.24
CA ALA A 336 -38.55 -30.26 -62.78
C ALA A 336 -37.03 -30.09 -62.83
N ARG A 337 -36.49 -29.46 -63.88
CA ARG A 337 -35.07 -29.09 -63.96
C ARG A 337 -34.68 -28.07 -62.91
N GLY A 338 -35.47 -27.01 -62.71
CA GLY A 338 -35.21 -26.02 -61.68
C GLY A 338 -35.20 -26.62 -60.26
N PHE A 339 -36.07 -27.60 -59.99
CA PHE A 339 -36.06 -28.33 -58.73
C PHE A 339 -34.82 -29.21 -58.57
N HIS A 340 -34.39 -29.90 -59.63
CA HIS A 340 -33.12 -30.63 -59.64
C HIS A 340 -31.92 -29.71 -59.37
N ASP A 341 -31.89 -28.54 -59.99
CA ASP A 341 -30.82 -27.55 -59.78
C ASP A 341 -30.83 -27.01 -58.34
N ALA A 342 -32.02 -26.85 -57.74
CA ALA A 342 -32.17 -26.46 -56.34
C ALA A 342 -31.64 -27.55 -55.37
N LEU A 343 -31.77 -28.84 -55.71
CA LEU A 343 -31.18 -29.93 -54.94
C LEU A 343 -29.65 -29.96 -55.01
N LEU A 344 -29.08 -29.59 -56.18
CA LEU A 344 -27.63 -29.51 -56.39
C LEU A 344 -27.01 -28.25 -55.76
N ALA A 345 -27.76 -27.16 -55.70
CA ALA A 345 -27.30 -25.92 -55.10
C ALA A 345 -26.97 -26.11 -53.60
N PRO A 346 -25.92 -25.46 -53.05
CA PRO A 346 -25.58 -25.56 -51.64
C PRO A 346 -26.74 -25.13 -50.75
N ASN A 347 -27.32 -26.08 -50.01
CA ASN A 347 -28.50 -25.85 -49.19
C ASN A 347 -28.37 -26.52 -47.80
N PRO A 348 -29.21 -26.16 -46.81
CA PRO A 348 -29.05 -26.64 -45.44
C PRO A 348 -29.57 -28.08 -45.21
N MET A 349 -30.24 -28.69 -46.18
CA MET A 349 -30.92 -29.98 -46.05
C MET A 349 -30.18 -31.12 -46.76
N VAL A 350 -29.68 -30.89 -47.97
CA VAL A 350 -29.01 -31.88 -48.82
C VAL A 350 -27.50 -31.84 -48.58
N SER A 351 -26.87 -33.02 -48.54
CA SER A 351 -25.42 -33.14 -48.40
C SER A 351 -24.71 -32.89 -49.74
N PRO A 352 -23.84 -31.88 -49.86
CA PRO A 352 -23.14 -31.58 -51.12
C PRO A 352 -22.05 -32.60 -51.46
N LYS A 353 -21.69 -33.47 -50.52
CA LYS A 353 -20.61 -34.46 -50.68
C LYS A 353 -21.06 -35.74 -51.37
N LYS A 354 -22.37 -35.95 -51.52
CA LYS A 354 -22.94 -37.19 -52.03
C LYS A 354 -23.75 -36.91 -53.28
N GLU A 355 -23.73 -37.88 -54.19
CA GLU A 355 -24.37 -37.77 -55.49
C GLU A 355 -25.90 -37.69 -55.36
N VAL A 356 -26.50 -36.83 -56.19
CA VAL A 356 -27.94 -36.74 -56.41
C VAL A 356 -28.24 -37.50 -57.70
N THR A 357 -28.99 -38.60 -57.62
CA THR A 357 -29.37 -39.37 -58.81
C THR A 357 -30.65 -38.82 -59.41
N TRP A 358 -30.72 -38.68 -60.73
CA TRP A 358 -31.90 -38.16 -61.42
C TRP A 358 -32.37 -39.11 -62.54
N GLY A 359 -33.68 -39.28 -62.67
CA GLY A 359 -34.32 -40.05 -63.74
C GLY A 359 -35.64 -39.43 -64.16
N SER A 360 -35.98 -39.53 -65.45
CA SER A 360 -37.25 -39.04 -66.00
C SER A 360 -37.90 -40.10 -66.89
N SER A 361 -39.18 -40.35 -66.70
CA SER A 361 -39.97 -41.30 -67.50
C SER A 361 -41.42 -40.83 -67.60
N ASN A 362 -41.90 -40.53 -68.82
CA ASN A 362 -43.29 -40.18 -69.12
C ASN A 362 -43.94 -39.22 -68.10
N GLN A 363 -43.37 -38.01 -67.97
CA GLN A 363 -43.81 -36.94 -67.04
C GLN A 363 -43.62 -37.23 -65.54
N LEU A 364 -43.15 -38.42 -65.17
CA LEU A 364 -42.72 -38.76 -63.83
C LEU A 364 -41.21 -38.55 -63.69
N TYR A 365 -40.80 -37.84 -62.64
CA TYR A 365 -39.41 -37.60 -62.29
C TYR A 365 -39.07 -38.34 -60.99
N LYS A 366 -37.89 -38.97 -60.98
CA LYS A 366 -37.36 -39.67 -59.82
C LYS A 366 -36.03 -39.05 -59.44
N THR A 367 -35.89 -38.67 -58.18
CA THR A 367 -34.63 -38.16 -57.64
C THR A 367 -34.29 -38.86 -56.34
N SER A 368 -33.00 -39.12 -56.10
CA SER A 368 -32.54 -39.55 -54.79
C SER A 368 -31.32 -38.79 -54.32
N PHE A 369 -31.32 -38.42 -53.04
CA PHE A 369 -30.27 -37.60 -52.44
C PHE A 369 -30.10 -37.95 -50.96
N PHE A 370 -28.98 -37.51 -50.38
CA PHE A 370 -28.68 -37.73 -48.96
C PHE A 370 -28.85 -36.45 -48.17
N LEU A 371 -29.39 -36.58 -46.95
CA LEU A 371 -29.53 -35.46 -46.04
C LEU A 371 -28.20 -35.13 -45.36
N LYS A 372 -28.04 -33.86 -44.99
CA LYS A 372 -26.91 -33.36 -44.24
C LYS A 372 -27.02 -33.80 -42.78
N ASP A 373 -26.01 -34.52 -42.29
CA ASP A 373 -25.89 -34.84 -40.88
C ASP A 373 -25.49 -33.60 -40.08
N LYS A 374 -26.31 -33.18 -39.12
CA LYS A 374 -26.04 -32.06 -38.20
C LYS A 374 -25.72 -32.54 -36.78
N THR A 375 -25.52 -33.84 -36.58
CA THR A 375 -25.13 -34.39 -35.28
C THR A 375 -23.79 -33.81 -34.85
N GLN A 376 -23.74 -33.24 -33.64
CA GLN A 376 -22.49 -32.81 -33.04
C GLN A 376 -21.81 -34.03 -32.41
N TYR A 377 -20.79 -34.56 -33.08
CA TYR A 377 -19.93 -35.60 -32.52
C TYR A 377 -18.98 -34.94 -31.52
N THR A 378 -19.44 -34.68 -30.29
CA THR A 378 -18.59 -34.18 -29.20
C THR A 378 -17.71 -35.33 -28.74
N GLY A 379 -16.47 -35.40 -29.24
CA GLY A 379 -15.51 -36.44 -28.87
C GLY A 379 -14.75 -37.06 -30.04
N ILE A 380 -14.14 -36.22 -30.88
CA ILE A 380 -12.84 -36.56 -31.51
C ILE A 380 -11.81 -35.63 -30.90
#